data_AF-G4HH65-F1
#
_entry.id   AF-G4HH65-F1
#
_cell.length_a   1.000
_cell.length_b   1.000
_cell.length_c   1.000
_cell.angle_alpha   90.00
_cell.angle_beta   90.00
_cell.angle_gamma   90.00
#
_symmetry.space_group_name_H-M   'P 1'
#
loop_
_entity.id
_entity.type
_entity.pdbx_description
1 polymer ?
#
loop_
_entity_poly.entity_id
_entity_poly.type
_entity_poly.pdbx_seq_one_letter_code
_entity_poly.pdbx_strand_id
1 'polypeptide(L)'
;MYDYHDYYSILSLDEGDDSNLYKKISLLAIAFLLLFGGAAQAAQAKEQSRIRVYLDGQEIKFQAPPIMKNGVTYVQFRPLFQALNYTVGWDGAKKQITGTYIDQKLQMTLGQSVAYVNSVKSKLPGAPFTQGGNTLVPLRFVAEATGLPVKWDAKARTIKIDRQGPTAKAKADIEKLYRTLDAAENAKDLAKAKTAYHPQSPLLAGLDEYYKDQFQFDLNVSSEVSDVMLAGTTAEAFVATTVQRVSGPFTWDTTIYSYNYFKKDASGVWKLAFPGEYEQEYNVSDEFLASRANVPEAELKAIQDVIDTQYKGFNTENGPLLMSVIHPNSEYYELFQSSIADGIFDELNFNLKAEVTHPLFYDGEDAVLYIEESDDADGDMISTTYLYWLTKSEGKWMIYDVLELE
;
A
#
# COMPACT_ATOMS: atom_id res chain seq x y z
N MET A 1 -48.82 -68.07 -14.68
CA MET A 1 -48.21 -68.27 -16.01
C MET A 1 -46.88 -67.52 -16.03
N TYR A 2 -45.83 -68.20 -15.56
CA TYR A 2 -44.47 -68.17 -16.09
C TYR A 2 -43.80 -69.39 -15.45
N ASP A 3 -43.47 -70.34 -16.32
CA ASP A 3 -42.96 -71.67 -16.08
C ASP A 3 -41.46 -71.65 -16.41
N TYR A 4 -40.62 -72.36 -15.65
CA TYR A 4 -39.31 -72.83 -16.14
C TYR A 4 -38.73 -73.91 -15.20
N HIS A 5 -39.08 -75.16 -15.53
CA HIS A 5 -38.26 -76.37 -15.62
C HIS A 5 -37.30 -76.83 -14.50
N ASP A 6 -37.59 -78.07 -14.08
CA ASP A 6 -36.73 -79.16 -13.59
C ASP A 6 -35.26 -79.15 -14.04
N TYR A 7 -34.34 -79.65 -13.19
CA TYR A 7 -33.71 -80.97 -13.39
C TYR A 7 -32.68 -81.35 -12.30
N TYR A 8 -32.60 -82.67 -12.13
CA TYR A 8 -31.58 -83.52 -11.50
C TYR A 8 -31.78 -84.00 -10.07
N SER A 9 -31.64 -85.32 -10.03
CA SER A 9 -32.13 -86.29 -9.09
C SER A 9 -30.95 -87.05 -8.48
N ILE A 10 -31.28 -87.77 -7.41
CA ILE A 10 -30.57 -88.93 -6.86
C ILE A 10 -29.23 -88.60 -6.17
N LEU A 11 -29.16 -88.90 -4.87
CA LEU A 11 -28.36 -90.03 -4.38
C LEU A 11 -28.60 -90.23 -2.88
N SER A 12 -29.21 -91.37 -2.57
CA SER A 12 -29.20 -92.03 -1.27
C SER A 12 -27.77 -92.27 -0.81
N LEU A 13 -27.43 -91.85 0.40
CA LEU A 13 -26.15 -92.15 1.04
C LEU A 13 -26.26 -93.47 1.79
N ASP A 14 -25.44 -94.42 1.35
CA ASP A 14 -25.11 -95.69 1.98
C ASP A 14 -23.98 -95.47 3.00
N GLU A 15 -24.02 -96.23 4.10
CA GLU A 15 -23.10 -96.16 5.24
C GLU A 15 -21.73 -96.76 4.90
N GLY A 16 -20.64 -96.06 5.24
CA GLY A 16 -19.30 -96.63 5.05
C GLY A 16 -18.13 -95.82 5.65
N ASP A 17 -17.61 -96.37 6.75
CA ASP A 17 -16.25 -96.19 7.33
C ASP A 17 -15.85 -94.80 7.89
N ASP A 18 -16.27 -94.59 9.13
CA ASP A 18 -16.15 -93.35 9.90
C ASP A 18 -14.89 -93.31 10.80
N SER A 19 -13.77 -93.89 10.38
CA SER A 19 -12.55 -93.97 11.23
C SER A 19 -11.37 -93.10 10.77
N ASN A 20 -11.28 -92.81 9.46
CA ASN A 20 -10.23 -91.94 8.90
C ASN A 20 -10.67 -90.47 8.68
N LEU A 21 -11.97 -90.20 8.81
CA LEU A 21 -12.55 -88.87 8.64
C LEU A 21 -12.29 -87.96 9.85
N TYR A 22 -12.43 -88.49 11.09
CA TYR A 22 -12.20 -87.71 12.32
C TYR A 22 -10.73 -87.33 12.55
N LYS A 23 -9.75 -88.13 12.08
CA LYS A 23 -8.32 -87.77 12.13
C LYS A 23 -7.94 -86.68 11.12
N LYS A 24 -8.61 -86.60 9.96
CA LYS A 24 -8.38 -85.55 8.96
C LYS A 24 -9.13 -84.24 9.30
N ILE A 25 -10.31 -84.33 9.93
CA ILE A 25 -11.06 -83.16 10.40
C ILE A 25 -10.38 -82.49 11.60
N SER A 26 -9.70 -83.25 12.47
CA SER A 26 -8.98 -82.69 13.63
C SER A 26 -7.69 -81.93 13.26
N LEU A 27 -7.04 -82.27 12.14
CA LEU A 27 -5.87 -81.55 11.63
C LEU A 27 -6.24 -80.31 10.80
N LEU A 28 -7.39 -80.32 10.12
CA LEU A 28 -7.92 -79.17 9.39
C LEU A 28 -8.54 -78.11 10.30
N ALA A 29 -9.14 -78.49 11.44
CA ALA A 29 -9.67 -77.53 12.42
C ALA A 29 -8.57 -76.73 13.14
N ILE A 30 -7.39 -77.32 13.38
CA ILE A 30 -6.25 -76.62 14.02
C ILE A 30 -5.50 -75.74 13.01
N ALA A 31 -5.48 -76.09 11.72
CA ALA A 31 -4.94 -75.23 10.66
C ALA A 31 -5.87 -74.05 10.32
N PHE A 32 -7.19 -74.19 10.49
CA PHE A 32 -8.15 -73.09 10.28
C PHE A 32 -8.26 -72.13 11.48
N LEU A 33 -8.02 -72.62 12.71
CA LEU A 33 -7.99 -71.79 13.93
C LEU A 33 -6.68 -71.00 14.12
N LEU A 34 -5.60 -71.37 13.43
CA LEU A 34 -4.35 -70.58 13.41
C LEU A 34 -4.28 -69.55 12.27
N LEU A 35 -5.25 -69.53 11.36
CA LEU A 35 -5.35 -68.53 10.29
C LEU A 35 -6.24 -67.33 10.64
N PHE A 36 -6.94 -67.35 11.77
CA PHE A 36 -7.80 -66.24 12.22
C PHE A 36 -7.42 -65.62 13.57
N GLY A 37 -6.41 -66.15 14.28
CA GLY A 37 -5.98 -65.66 15.60
C GLY A 37 -4.93 -64.55 15.60
N GLY A 38 -4.61 -63.98 14.44
CA GLY A 38 -3.46 -63.08 14.27
C GLY A 38 -3.71 -61.86 13.40
N ALA A 39 -4.96 -61.43 13.23
CA ALA A 39 -5.19 -60.02 12.90
C ALA A 39 -4.95 -59.24 14.20
N ALA A 40 -3.68 -59.05 14.55
CA ALA A 40 -3.30 -57.85 15.26
C ALA A 40 -4.03 -56.73 14.52
N GLN A 41 -4.93 -56.04 15.21
CA GLN A 41 -5.27 -54.69 14.83
C GLN A 41 -3.93 -53.96 14.83
N ALA A 42 -3.25 -53.99 13.68
CA ALA A 42 -2.42 -52.90 13.25
C ALA A 42 -3.38 -51.74 13.31
N ALA A 43 -3.40 -51.05 14.46
CA ALA A 43 -3.99 -49.75 14.57
C ALA A 43 -3.42 -49.03 13.35
N GLN A 44 -4.28 -48.72 12.38
CA GLN A 44 -3.89 -47.84 11.29
C GLN A 44 -3.24 -46.67 12.01
N ALA A 45 -1.92 -46.54 11.88
CA ALA A 45 -1.21 -45.44 12.47
C ALA A 45 -1.93 -44.22 11.90
N LYS A 46 -2.70 -43.52 12.74
CA LYS A 46 -3.41 -42.31 12.34
C LYS A 46 -2.34 -41.46 11.70
N GLU A 47 -2.37 -41.38 10.38
CA GLU A 47 -1.41 -40.59 9.62
C GLU A 47 -1.51 -39.20 10.24
N GLN A 48 -0.45 -38.77 10.92
CA GLN A 48 -0.51 -37.52 11.66
C GLN A 48 -0.86 -36.46 10.64
N SER A 49 -2.00 -35.79 10.84
CA SER A 49 -2.48 -34.83 9.87
C SER A 49 -1.37 -33.81 9.59
N ARG A 50 -1.08 -33.59 8.30
CA ARG A 50 -0.01 -32.67 7.90
C ARG A 50 -0.23 -31.28 8.52
N ILE A 51 0.86 -30.61 8.86
CA ILE A 51 0.77 -29.24 9.37
C ILE A 51 0.32 -28.33 8.23
N ARG A 52 -0.70 -27.51 8.48
CA ARG A 52 -1.18 -26.48 7.53
C ARG A 52 -0.94 -25.09 8.10
N VAL A 53 -0.66 -24.13 7.23
CA VAL A 53 -0.40 -22.75 7.62
C VAL A 53 -1.43 -21.87 6.92
N TYR A 54 -2.06 -20.98 7.68
CA TYR A 54 -3.03 -20.04 7.18
C TYR A 54 -2.57 -18.62 7.48
N LEU A 55 -2.70 -17.73 6.50
CA LEU A 55 -2.56 -16.29 6.64
C LEU A 55 -3.88 -15.65 6.24
N ASP A 56 -4.47 -14.86 7.14
CA ASP A 56 -5.75 -14.20 6.92
C ASP A 56 -6.86 -15.18 6.46
N GLY A 57 -6.83 -16.40 7.03
CA GLY A 57 -7.76 -17.48 6.70
C GLY A 57 -7.43 -18.26 5.42
N GLN A 58 -6.50 -17.79 4.60
CA GLN A 58 -6.07 -18.47 3.36
C GLN A 58 -4.88 -19.41 3.60
N GLU A 59 -4.93 -20.62 3.06
CA GLU A 59 -3.84 -21.61 3.25
C GLU A 59 -2.62 -21.26 2.39
N ILE A 60 -1.45 -21.09 3.02
CA ILE A 60 -0.19 -20.96 2.30
C ILE A 60 0.23 -22.35 1.79
N LYS A 61 0.40 -22.47 0.47
CA LYS A 61 0.84 -23.71 -0.17
C LYS A 61 2.37 -23.78 -0.22
N PHE A 62 2.91 -24.91 0.23
CA PHE A 62 4.33 -25.22 0.18
C PHE A 62 4.55 -26.46 -0.69
N GLN A 63 5.63 -26.50 -1.45
CA GLN A 63 5.94 -27.69 -2.27
C GLN A 63 6.40 -28.86 -1.39
N ALA A 64 7.14 -28.56 -0.33
CA ALA A 64 7.51 -29.47 0.75
C ALA A 64 6.62 -29.18 1.96
N PRO A 65 6.05 -30.22 2.61
CA PRO A 65 5.14 -30.01 3.73
C PRO A 65 5.87 -29.33 4.90
N PRO A 66 5.19 -28.44 5.65
CA PRO A 66 5.70 -27.94 6.91
C PRO A 66 6.09 -29.07 7.86
N ILE A 67 7.26 -28.96 8.51
CA ILE A 67 7.77 -29.97 9.43
C ILE A 67 7.99 -29.38 10.81
N MET A 68 7.78 -30.19 11.85
CA MET A 68 8.07 -29.80 13.23
C MET A 68 9.29 -30.57 13.72
N LYS A 69 10.32 -29.85 14.19
CA LYS A 69 11.54 -30.42 14.76
C LYS A 69 11.84 -29.72 16.07
N ASN A 70 11.95 -30.49 17.16
CA ASN A 70 12.21 -29.99 18.51
C ASN A 70 11.27 -28.84 18.94
N GLY A 71 9.98 -28.95 18.62
CA GLY A 71 8.97 -27.93 18.93
C GLY A 71 8.97 -26.69 18.02
N VAL A 72 9.86 -26.63 17.02
CA VAL A 72 9.90 -25.53 16.05
C VAL A 72 9.32 -26.01 14.72
N THR A 73 8.36 -25.26 14.18
CA THR A 73 7.85 -25.52 12.82
C THR A 73 8.68 -24.81 11.77
N TYR A 74 9.12 -25.57 10.78
CA TYR A 74 9.89 -25.11 9.63
C TYR A 74 9.06 -25.21 8.36
N VAL A 75 9.18 -24.20 7.51
CA VAL A 75 8.52 -24.13 6.20
C VAL A 75 9.46 -23.60 5.14
N GLN A 76 9.12 -23.79 3.87
CA GLN A 76 9.90 -23.21 2.77
C GLN A 76 9.89 -21.68 2.88
N PHE A 77 11.07 -21.08 2.76
CA PHE A 77 11.20 -19.64 2.97
C PHE A 77 10.46 -18.82 1.91
N ARG A 78 10.60 -19.13 0.61
CA ARG A 78 10.01 -18.31 -0.46
C ARG A 78 8.49 -18.15 -0.32
N PRO A 79 7.68 -19.23 -0.22
CA PRO A 79 6.23 -19.06 -0.10
C PRO A 79 5.81 -18.32 1.18
N LEU A 80 6.52 -18.53 2.29
CA LEU A 80 6.23 -17.82 3.55
C LEU A 80 6.52 -16.33 3.42
N PHE A 81 7.69 -15.96 2.91
CA PHE A 81 8.11 -14.57 2.78
C PHE A 81 7.22 -13.82 1.80
N GLN A 82 6.92 -14.42 0.63
CA GLN A 82 6.02 -13.83 -0.36
C GLN A 82 4.61 -13.63 0.21
N ALA A 83 4.07 -14.62 0.94
CA ALA A 83 2.78 -14.48 1.62
C ALA A 83 2.81 -13.34 2.65
N LEU A 84 3.96 -13.03 3.25
CA LEU A 84 4.16 -11.92 4.18
C LEU A 84 4.62 -10.62 3.50
N ASN A 85 4.43 -10.49 2.19
CA ASN A 85 4.78 -9.33 1.36
C ASN A 85 6.29 -9.00 1.26
N TYR A 86 7.18 -9.90 1.69
CA TYR A 86 8.61 -9.70 1.52
C TYR A 86 9.06 -9.95 0.06
N THR A 87 9.86 -9.04 -0.45
CA THR A 87 10.76 -9.30 -1.59
C THR A 87 11.90 -10.20 -1.12
N VAL A 88 12.17 -11.28 -1.86
CA VAL A 88 13.05 -12.37 -1.40
C VAL A 88 14.33 -12.46 -2.22
N GLY A 89 15.47 -12.30 -1.54
CA GLY A 89 16.81 -12.56 -2.03
C GLY A 89 17.41 -13.87 -1.52
N TRP A 90 18.21 -14.52 -2.36
CA TRP A 90 19.02 -15.70 -2.00
C TRP A 90 20.45 -15.53 -2.53
N ASP A 91 21.44 -15.60 -1.64
CA ASP A 91 22.86 -15.63 -1.98
C ASP A 91 23.38 -17.07 -1.76
N GLY A 92 23.64 -17.78 -2.85
CA GLY A 92 24.11 -19.17 -2.81
C GLY A 92 25.53 -19.34 -2.28
N ALA A 93 26.41 -18.35 -2.50
CA ALA A 93 27.79 -18.39 -2.03
C ALA A 93 27.85 -18.21 -0.50
N LYS A 94 27.06 -17.27 0.03
CA LYS A 94 26.94 -17.03 1.48
C LYS A 94 25.94 -17.95 2.17
N LYS A 95 25.15 -18.71 1.40
CA LYS A 95 24.00 -19.51 1.87
C LYS A 95 23.06 -18.66 2.72
N GLN A 96 22.73 -17.48 2.22
CA GLN A 96 22.01 -16.45 2.94
C GLN A 96 20.66 -16.14 2.29
N ILE A 97 19.62 -16.10 3.12
CA ILE A 97 18.27 -15.64 2.81
C ILE A 97 18.18 -14.18 3.21
N THR A 98 17.64 -13.34 2.34
CA THR A 98 17.27 -11.96 2.65
C THR A 98 15.80 -11.75 2.31
N GLY A 99 15.03 -11.16 3.23
CA GLY A 99 13.69 -10.64 2.96
C GLY A 99 13.67 -9.15 3.22
N THR A 100 13.12 -8.37 2.29
CA THR A 100 12.88 -6.93 2.49
C THR A 100 11.40 -6.57 2.30
N TYR A 101 10.83 -5.78 3.20
CA TYR A 101 9.46 -5.27 3.13
C TYR A 101 9.38 -3.92 3.83
N ILE A 102 9.02 -2.85 3.11
CA ILE A 102 9.07 -1.47 3.62
C ILE A 102 10.50 -1.17 4.14
N ASP A 103 10.66 -0.97 5.45
CA ASP A 103 11.95 -0.75 6.10
C ASP A 103 12.44 -1.98 6.91
N GLN A 104 11.71 -3.10 6.83
CA GLN A 104 12.13 -4.37 7.39
C GLN A 104 13.14 -5.07 6.48
N LYS A 105 14.25 -5.52 7.06
CA LYS A 105 15.22 -6.40 6.44
C LYS A 105 15.53 -7.58 7.36
N LEU A 106 15.11 -8.77 6.92
CA LEU A 106 15.37 -10.03 7.59
C LEU A 106 16.51 -10.77 6.90
N GLN A 107 17.55 -11.16 7.63
CA GLN A 107 18.66 -11.95 7.09
C GLN A 107 18.90 -13.20 7.92
N MET A 108 18.98 -14.34 7.23
CA MET A 108 19.19 -15.65 7.86
C MET A 108 20.20 -16.45 7.05
N THR A 109 21.14 -17.11 7.73
CA THR A 109 22.17 -17.93 7.08
C THR A 109 21.97 -19.40 7.44
N LEU A 110 22.07 -20.30 6.46
CA LEU A 110 21.91 -21.74 6.69
C LEU A 110 22.89 -22.25 7.76
N GLY A 111 22.40 -23.10 8.64
CA GLY A 111 23.18 -23.70 9.73
C GLY A 111 23.47 -22.76 10.91
N GLN A 112 23.15 -21.46 10.82
CA GLN A 112 23.36 -20.51 11.90
C GLN A 112 22.11 -20.35 12.76
N SER A 113 22.28 -20.30 14.08
CA SER A 113 21.19 -20.05 15.05
C SER A 113 20.97 -18.57 15.35
N VAL A 114 21.45 -17.71 14.46
CA VAL A 114 21.36 -16.25 14.55
C VAL A 114 20.82 -15.71 13.24
N ALA A 115 19.94 -14.74 13.34
CA ALA A 115 19.43 -13.93 12.23
C ALA A 115 19.69 -12.44 12.53
N TYR A 116 19.43 -11.59 11.54
CA TYR A 116 19.45 -10.14 11.71
C TYR A 116 18.12 -9.58 11.26
N VAL A 117 17.53 -8.70 12.08
CA VAL A 117 16.34 -7.90 11.77
C VAL A 117 16.78 -6.44 11.78
N ASN A 118 16.73 -5.75 10.65
CA ASN A 118 17.22 -4.37 10.52
C ASN A 118 18.66 -4.21 11.05
N SER A 119 19.54 -5.15 10.69
CA SER A 119 20.93 -5.25 11.16
C SER A 119 21.10 -5.56 12.66
N VAL A 120 20.02 -5.69 13.43
CA VAL A 120 20.05 -6.08 14.84
C VAL A 120 20.07 -7.60 14.97
N LYS A 121 21.08 -8.11 15.68
CA LYS A 121 21.28 -9.54 15.91
C LYS A 121 20.14 -10.14 16.74
N SER A 122 19.52 -11.21 16.24
CA SER A 122 18.40 -11.91 16.88
C SER A 122 18.66 -13.42 16.95
N LYS A 123 18.35 -14.04 18.08
CA LYS A 123 18.52 -15.50 18.26
C LYS A 123 17.37 -16.26 17.58
N LEU A 124 17.71 -17.30 16.82
CA LEU A 124 16.73 -18.18 16.21
C LEU A 124 16.35 -19.33 17.16
N PRO A 125 15.08 -19.78 17.16
CA PRO A 125 14.68 -20.98 17.88
C PRO A 125 15.25 -22.27 17.24
N GLY A 126 15.71 -22.18 16.00
CA GLY A 126 16.57 -23.18 15.37
C GLY A 126 17.09 -22.71 14.02
N ALA A 127 18.21 -23.28 13.58
CA ALA A 127 18.91 -22.84 12.37
C ALA A 127 18.13 -23.18 11.10
N PRO A 128 18.15 -22.32 10.06
CA PRO A 128 17.66 -22.68 8.73
C PRO A 128 18.47 -23.84 8.15
N PHE A 129 17.84 -24.72 7.38
CA PHE A 129 18.52 -25.86 6.77
C PHE A 129 17.88 -26.26 5.45
N THR A 130 18.60 -27.06 4.66
CA THR A 130 18.08 -27.64 3.42
C THR A 130 17.65 -29.08 3.66
N GLN A 131 16.46 -29.45 3.18
CA GLN A 131 15.99 -30.83 3.16
C GLN A 131 15.24 -31.11 1.85
N GLY A 132 15.64 -32.17 1.14
CA GLY A 132 15.03 -32.54 -0.14
C GLY A 132 15.06 -31.42 -1.17
N GLY A 133 16.17 -30.67 -1.26
CA GLY A 133 16.31 -29.52 -2.16
C GLY A 133 15.63 -28.22 -1.70
N ASN A 134 14.88 -28.26 -0.58
CA ASN A 134 14.12 -27.12 -0.08
C ASN A 134 14.81 -26.45 1.10
N THR A 135 14.95 -25.13 1.06
CA THR A 135 15.46 -24.35 2.19
C THR A 135 14.32 -24.01 3.14
N LEU A 136 14.45 -24.48 4.38
CA LEU A 136 13.43 -24.38 5.41
C LEU A 136 13.87 -23.42 6.53
N VAL A 137 12.94 -22.59 6.99
CA VAL A 137 13.15 -21.55 8.01
C VAL A 137 12.14 -21.68 9.15
N PRO A 138 12.46 -21.26 10.38
CA PRO A 138 11.51 -21.22 11.49
C PRO A 138 10.36 -20.26 11.20
N LEU A 139 9.16 -20.79 10.99
CA LEU A 139 8.00 -20.01 10.56
C LEU A 139 7.67 -18.89 11.53
N ARG A 140 7.59 -19.21 12.83
CA ARG A 140 7.18 -18.27 13.87
C ARG A 140 8.09 -17.05 13.91
N PHE A 141 9.40 -17.26 13.82
CA PHE A 141 10.38 -16.17 13.85
C PHE A 141 10.18 -15.19 12.68
N VAL A 142 9.99 -15.73 11.46
CA VAL A 142 9.78 -14.90 10.26
C VAL A 142 8.44 -14.15 10.34
N ALA A 143 7.37 -14.81 10.76
CA ALA A 143 6.05 -14.20 10.85
C ALA A 143 5.92 -13.19 11.99
N GLU A 144 6.52 -13.43 13.16
CA GLU A 144 6.49 -12.48 14.28
C GLU A 144 7.43 -11.28 14.01
N ALA A 145 8.43 -11.41 13.13
CA ALA A 145 9.24 -10.27 12.69
C ALA A 145 8.41 -9.19 11.97
N THR A 146 7.29 -9.54 11.33
CA THR A 146 6.35 -8.57 10.76
C THR A 146 5.37 -7.99 11.79
N GLY A 147 5.50 -8.35 13.07
CA GLY A 147 4.60 -7.88 14.14
C GLY A 147 3.30 -8.66 14.22
N LEU A 148 3.15 -9.72 13.42
CA LEU A 148 1.93 -10.52 13.36
C LEU A 148 1.94 -11.66 14.39
N PRO A 149 0.85 -11.87 15.14
CA PRO A 149 0.76 -12.96 16.09
C PRO A 149 0.63 -14.31 15.38
N VAL A 150 1.35 -15.32 15.89
CA VAL A 150 1.29 -16.69 15.38
C VAL A 150 0.62 -17.62 16.39
N LYS A 151 -0.54 -18.15 16.01
CA LYS A 151 -1.33 -19.10 16.84
C LYS A 151 -1.15 -20.53 16.32
N TRP A 152 -0.93 -21.46 17.24
CA TRP A 152 -0.87 -22.90 16.96
C TRP A 152 -2.11 -23.58 17.52
N ASP A 153 -2.83 -24.30 16.66
CA ASP A 153 -3.89 -25.22 17.05
C ASP A 153 -3.36 -26.66 16.98
N ALA A 154 -3.11 -27.26 18.14
CA ALA A 154 -2.58 -28.60 18.25
C ALA A 154 -3.57 -29.68 17.78
N LYS A 155 -4.88 -29.47 17.97
CA LYS A 155 -5.92 -30.44 17.60
C LYS A 155 -6.08 -30.49 16.08
N ALA A 156 -6.15 -29.32 15.45
CA ALA A 156 -6.29 -29.21 14.00
C ALA A 156 -4.96 -29.34 13.24
N ARG A 157 -3.83 -29.27 13.95
CA ARG A 157 -2.46 -29.17 13.42
C ARG A 157 -2.31 -28.02 12.44
N THR A 158 -2.82 -26.85 12.83
CA THR A 158 -2.81 -25.65 11.99
C THR A 158 -2.08 -24.50 12.67
N ILE A 159 -1.29 -23.77 11.89
CA ILE A 159 -0.72 -22.48 12.25
C ILE A 159 -1.60 -21.39 11.62
N LYS A 160 -1.99 -20.40 12.40
CA LYS A 160 -2.74 -19.23 11.93
C LYS A 160 -1.92 -17.97 12.19
N ILE A 161 -1.73 -17.19 11.14
CA ILE A 161 -1.18 -15.84 11.14
C ILE A 161 -2.33 -14.93 10.73
N ASP A 162 -2.55 -13.85 11.44
CA ASP A 162 -3.72 -12.98 11.24
C ASP A 162 -3.30 -11.52 11.34
N ARG A 163 -3.47 -10.80 10.23
CA ARG A 163 -3.19 -9.36 10.12
C ARG A 163 -4.32 -8.51 10.68
N GLN A 164 -5.57 -8.98 10.63
CA GLN A 164 -6.76 -8.15 10.83
C GLN A 164 -6.76 -7.46 12.19
N GLY A 165 -6.52 -8.19 13.27
CA GLY A 165 -6.51 -7.62 14.62
C GLY A 165 -5.44 -6.52 14.81
N PRO A 166 -4.16 -6.83 14.58
CA PRO A 166 -3.08 -5.84 14.64
C PRO A 166 -3.28 -4.64 13.71
N THR A 167 -3.67 -4.88 12.46
CA THR A 167 -3.90 -3.83 11.46
C THR A 167 -5.08 -2.94 11.84
N ALA A 168 -6.22 -3.50 12.27
CA ALA A 168 -7.37 -2.71 12.69
C ALA A 168 -7.04 -1.83 13.90
N LYS A 169 -6.27 -2.34 14.85
CA LYS A 169 -5.77 -1.54 15.98
C LYS A 169 -4.86 -0.41 15.51
N ALA A 170 -3.89 -0.71 14.64
CA ALA A 170 -2.99 0.31 14.10
C ALA A 170 -3.76 1.38 13.33
N LYS A 171 -4.75 1.00 12.52
CA LYS A 171 -5.62 1.91 11.80
C LYS A 171 -6.34 2.86 12.75
N ALA A 172 -7.03 2.34 13.77
CA ALA A 172 -7.75 3.18 14.73
C ALA A 172 -6.82 4.16 15.48
N ASP A 173 -5.61 3.71 15.83
CA ASP A 173 -4.60 4.54 16.48
C ASP A 173 -4.05 5.65 15.53
N ILE A 174 -3.85 5.34 14.25
CA ILE A 174 -3.37 6.29 13.22
C ILE A 174 -4.48 7.28 12.82
N GLU A 175 -5.73 6.83 12.65
CA GLU A 175 -6.87 7.73 12.45
C GLU A 175 -7.00 8.73 13.60
N LYS A 176 -6.73 8.31 14.84
CA LYS A 176 -6.72 9.21 16.00
C LYS A 176 -5.56 10.21 15.96
N LEU A 177 -4.40 9.78 15.47
CA LEU A 177 -3.25 10.66 15.25
C LEU A 177 -3.63 11.79 14.28
N TYR A 178 -4.18 11.46 13.12
CA TYR A 178 -4.61 12.46 12.12
C TYR A 178 -5.70 13.38 12.64
N ARG A 179 -6.77 12.86 13.26
CA ARG A 179 -7.78 13.73 13.91
C ARG A 179 -7.17 14.74 14.89
N THR A 180 -6.07 14.39 15.55
CA THR A 180 -5.36 15.30 16.47
C THR A 180 -4.49 16.31 15.71
N LEU A 181 -3.86 15.89 14.61
CA LEU A 181 -3.07 16.72 13.71
C LEU A 181 -3.97 17.74 13.00
N ASP A 182 -5.03 17.30 12.33
CA ASP A 182 -6.03 18.15 11.66
C ASP A 182 -6.56 19.21 12.62
N ALA A 183 -6.92 18.81 13.85
CA ALA A 183 -7.40 19.73 14.87
C ALA A 183 -6.32 20.69 15.40
N ALA A 184 -5.04 20.37 15.26
CA ALA A 184 -3.94 21.27 15.58
C ALA A 184 -3.70 22.26 14.43
N GLU A 185 -3.74 21.80 13.19
CA GLU A 185 -3.57 22.62 11.98
C GLU A 185 -4.70 23.63 11.84
N ASN A 186 -5.96 23.20 11.97
CA ASN A 186 -7.13 24.08 12.00
C ASN A 186 -7.10 25.10 13.14
N ALA A 187 -6.41 24.78 14.24
CA ALA A 187 -6.22 25.70 15.37
C ALA A 187 -4.94 26.54 15.25
N LYS A 188 -4.15 26.36 14.18
CA LYS A 188 -2.82 26.96 13.98
C LYS A 188 -1.86 26.73 15.15
N ASP A 189 -1.97 25.56 15.79
CA ASP A 189 -1.18 25.16 16.96
C ASP A 189 0.02 24.30 16.54
N LEU A 190 1.13 24.99 16.21
CA LEU A 190 2.38 24.35 15.79
C LEU A 190 2.94 23.38 16.84
N ALA A 191 2.85 23.74 18.13
CA ALA A 191 3.40 22.92 19.20
C ALA A 191 2.66 21.58 19.26
N LYS A 192 1.34 21.60 19.12
CA LYS A 192 0.50 20.40 19.08
C LYS A 192 0.68 19.61 17.78
N ALA A 193 0.76 20.27 16.62
CA ALA A 193 1.01 19.62 15.34
C ALA A 193 2.33 18.83 15.36
N LYS A 194 3.41 19.43 15.89
CA LYS A 194 4.72 18.77 16.06
C LYS A 194 4.66 17.49 16.89
N THR A 195 3.68 17.32 17.78
CA THR A 195 3.53 16.08 18.55
C THR A 195 3.11 14.88 17.71
N ALA A 196 2.59 15.08 16.49
CA ALA A 196 2.21 13.99 15.60
C ALA A 196 3.43 13.28 14.97
N TYR A 197 4.58 13.95 14.94
CA TYR A 197 5.80 13.48 14.29
C TYR A 197 6.68 12.68 15.25
N HIS A 198 7.33 11.66 14.71
CA HIS A 198 8.26 10.84 15.45
C HIS A 198 9.49 11.69 15.80
N PRO A 199 10.09 11.59 17.01
CA PRO A 199 11.24 12.43 17.39
C PRO A 199 12.49 12.29 16.50
N GLN A 200 12.56 11.21 15.72
CA GLN A 200 13.64 10.96 14.74
C GLN A 200 13.18 11.15 13.29
N SER A 201 12.01 11.74 13.07
CA SER A 201 11.50 11.99 11.72
C SER A 201 12.35 13.07 11.05
N PRO A 202 12.80 12.85 9.80
CA PRO A 202 13.43 13.92 9.02
C PRO A 202 12.46 15.06 8.72
N LEU A 203 11.15 14.81 8.74
CA LEU A 203 10.12 15.83 8.49
C LEU A 203 10.20 17.00 9.48
N LEU A 204 10.68 16.74 10.70
CA LEU A 204 10.86 17.79 11.71
C LEU A 204 11.76 18.94 11.21
N ALA A 205 12.72 18.63 10.33
CA ALA A 205 13.51 19.65 9.65
C ALA A 205 12.64 20.31 8.58
N GLY A 206 12.24 21.56 8.82
CA GLY A 206 11.40 22.34 7.91
C GLY A 206 9.97 22.58 8.39
N LEU A 207 9.48 21.86 9.42
CA LEU A 207 8.11 22.06 9.91
C LEU A 207 7.82 23.50 10.37
N ASP A 208 8.79 24.17 10.98
CA ASP A 208 8.61 25.57 11.41
C ASP A 208 8.35 26.49 10.23
N GLU A 209 9.06 26.31 9.12
CA GLU A 209 8.90 27.11 7.91
C GLU A 209 7.63 26.73 7.17
N TYR A 210 7.39 25.43 6.96
CA TYR A 210 6.17 24.91 6.37
C TYR A 210 4.91 25.44 7.07
N TYR A 211 4.81 25.28 8.39
CA TYR A 211 3.63 25.77 9.13
C TYR A 211 3.59 27.28 9.26
N LYS A 212 4.74 27.97 9.26
CA LYS A 212 4.74 29.44 9.22
C LYS A 212 4.06 29.95 7.96
N ASP A 213 4.25 29.29 6.82
CA ASP A 213 3.63 29.68 5.55
C ASP A 213 2.18 29.22 5.49
N GLN A 214 1.91 27.96 5.84
CA GLN A 214 0.54 27.41 5.86
C GLN A 214 -0.40 28.16 6.80
N PHE A 215 0.07 28.56 8.00
CA PHE A 215 -0.77 29.25 8.97
C PHE A 215 -1.08 30.72 8.62
N GLN A 216 -0.54 31.25 7.51
CA GLN A 216 -0.99 32.53 6.96
C GLN A 216 -2.39 32.42 6.36
N PHE A 217 -2.76 31.24 5.85
CA PHE A 217 -4.06 30.98 5.26
C PHE A 217 -5.09 30.57 6.31
N ASP A 218 -6.36 30.87 6.06
CA ASP A 218 -7.47 30.37 6.86
C ASP A 218 -8.05 29.13 6.18
N LEU A 219 -7.65 27.96 6.68
CA LEU A 219 -7.87 26.66 6.04
C LEU A 219 -8.65 25.73 6.97
N ASN A 220 -9.42 24.84 6.36
CA ASN A 220 -9.98 23.66 6.97
C ASN A 220 -9.26 22.42 6.41
N VAL A 221 -8.52 21.74 7.27
CA VAL A 221 -7.79 20.50 6.98
C VAL A 221 -8.51 19.31 7.58
N SER A 222 -8.61 18.24 6.81
CA SER A 222 -9.14 16.96 7.26
C SER A 222 -8.47 15.79 6.55
N SER A 223 -8.21 14.70 7.27
CA SER A 223 -7.58 13.51 6.70
C SER A 223 -8.42 12.24 6.84
N GLU A 224 -8.43 11.42 5.78
CA GLU A 224 -8.94 10.06 5.78
C GLU A 224 -7.78 9.05 5.69
N VAL A 225 -7.80 8.03 6.56
CA VAL A 225 -6.77 6.98 6.62
C VAL A 225 -7.33 5.66 6.09
N SER A 226 -6.65 5.07 5.10
CA SER A 226 -6.97 3.76 4.54
C SER A 226 -5.72 2.88 4.38
N ASP A 227 -5.94 1.65 3.91
CA ASP A 227 -4.88 0.72 3.45
C ASP A 227 -3.71 0.51 4.41
N VAL A 228 -4.02 0.44 5.71
CA VAL A 228 -2.99 0.29 6.74
C VAL A 228 -2.33 -1.09 6.66
N MET A 229 -1.00 -1.12 6.57
CA MET A 229 -0.19 -2.32 6.58
C MET A 229 0.86 -2.27 7.70
N LEU A 230 1.25 -3.44 8.20
CA LEU A 230 2.27 -3.57 9.25
C LEU A 230 3.51 -4.29 8.73
N ALA A 231 4.66 -3.65 8.95
CA ALA A 231 5.99 -4.18 8.70
C ALA A 231 6.80 -4.16 10.01
N GLY A 232 6.45 -5.06 10.92
CA GLY A 232 7.09 -5.21 12.23
C GLY A 232 6.92 -4.00 13.13
N THR A 233 7.94 -3.16 13.25
CA THR A 233 7.91 -1.93 14.05
C THR A 233 7.40 -0.70 13.29
N THR A 234 7.11 -0.87 12.01
CA THR A 234 6.67 0.20 11.11
C THR A 234 5.25 -0.11 10.65
N ALA A 235 4.42 0.93 10.53
CA ALA A 235 3.17 0.85 9.79
C ALA A 235 3.28 1.74 8.55
N GLU A 236 2.58 1.36 7.50
CA GLU A 236 2.35 2.19 6.31
C GLU A 236 0.84 2.40 6.21
N ALA A 237 0.42 3.59 5.80
CA ALA A 237 -0.98 3.90 5.55
C ALA A 237 -1.11 4.84 4.36
N PHE A 238 -2.15 4.63 3.57
CA PHE A 238 -2.60 5.63 2.62
C PHE A 238 -3.40 6.70 3.36
N VAL A 239 -3.15 7.97 3.04
CA VAL A 239 -3.82 9.11 3.65
C VAL A 239 -4.21 10.09 2.57
N ALA A 240 -5.51 10.41 2.50
CA ALA A 240 -6.04 11.52 1.72
C ALA A 240 -6.24 12.70 2.68
N THR A 241 -5.48 13.78 2.50
CA THR A 241 -5.61 15.02 3.27
C THR A 241 -6.25 16.08 2.39
N THR A 242 -7.47 16.46 2.71
CA THR A 242 -8.18 17.55 2.05
C THR A 242 -7.90 18.86 2.78
N VAL A 243 -7.48 19.87 2.02
CA VAL A 243 -7.23 21.23 2.48
C VAL A 243 -8.20 22.14 1.74
N GLN A 244 -9.04 22.86 2.49
CA GLN A 244 -10.05 23.76 1.94
C GLN A 244 -9.84 25.17 2.45
N ARG A 245 -9.88 26.15 1.55
CA ARG A 245 -9.85 27.56 1.92
C ARG A 245 -11.19 27.96 2.55
N VAL A 246 -11.12 28.57 3.73
CA VAL A 246 -12.28 29.13 4.43
C VAL A 246 -12.41 30.62 4.12
N SER A 247 -11.32 31.38 4.25
CA SER A 247 -11.28 32.82 4.00
C SER A 247 -9.85 33.33 3.77
N GLY A 248 -9.68 34.65 3.62
CA GLY A 248 -8.36 35.28 3.46
C GLY A 248 -7.81 35.21 2.03
N PRO A 249 -6.47 35.23 1.85
CA PRO A 249 -5.83 35.14 0.54
C PRO A 249 -6.29 33.92 -0.26
N PHE A 250 -6.21 33.98 -1.59
CA PHE A 250 -6.55 32.82 -2.41
C PHE A 250 -5.53 31.70 -2.23
N THR A 251 -6.03 30.47 -2.28
CA THR A 251 -5.27 29.24 -2.46
C THR A 251 -6.24 28.18 -2.95
N TRP A 252 -5.74 27.20 -3.70
CA TRP A 252 -6.59 26.13 -4.20
C TRP A 252 -7.03 25.19 -3.08
N ASP A 253 -8.29 24.78 -3.14
CA ASP A 253 -8.72 23.59 -2.43
C ASP A 253 -8.00 22.39 -3.05
N THR A 254 -7.41 21.53 -2.22
CA THR A 254 -6.61 20.39 -2.70
C THR A 254 -6.90 19.12 -1.89
N THR A 255 -6.69 17.97 -2.52
CA THR A 255 -6.58 16.69 -1.84
C THR A 255 -5.19 16.13 -2.09
N ILE A 256 -4.43 15.91 -1.02
CA ILE A 256 -3.10 15.34 -1.07
C ILE A 256 -3.22 13.85 -0.70
N TYR A 257 -2.96 12.99 -1.66
CA TYR A 257 -2.89 11.54 -1.49
C TYR A 257 -1.46 11.15 -1.18
N SER A 258 -1.23 10.44 -0.09
CA SER A 258 0.13 10.09 0.33
C SER A 258 0.22 8.73 1.00
N TYR A 259 1.30 8.01 0.72
CA TYR A 259 1.70 6.84 1.49
C TYR A 259 2.61 7.27 2.62
N ASN A 260 2.11 7.26 3.85
CA ASN A 260 2.89 7.68 5.03
C ASN A 260 3.38 6.49 5.82
N TYR A 261 4.57 6.65 6.41
CA TYR A 261 5.16 5.64 7.28
C TYR A 261 5.15 6.09 8.73
N PHE A 262 4.79 5.18 9.62
CA PHE A 262 4.62 5.44 11.04
C PHE A 262 5.51 4.54 11.87
N LYS A 263 6.05 5.10 12.95
CA LYS A 263 6.79 4.36 13.98
C LYS A 263 6.24 4.68 15.34
N LYS A 264 6.31 3.71 16.25
CA LYS A 264 5.97 3.94 17.65
C LYS A 264 7.08 4.73 18.33
N ASP A 265 6.69 5.77 19.05
CA ASP A 265 7.61 6.45 19.97
C ASP A 265 7.92 5.59 21.21
N ALA A 266 8.71 6.14 22.15
CA ALA A 266 9.08 5.45 23.38
C ALA A 266 7.89 5.08 24.29
N SER A 267 6.72 5.71 24.10
CA SER A 267 5.48 5.40 24.81
C SER A 267 4.63 4.33 24.11
N GLY A 268 5.03 3.90 22.91
CA GLY A 268 4.32 2.91 22.12
C GLY A 268 3.22 3.50 21.23
N VAL A 269 3.16 4.83 21.07
CA VAL A 269 2.17 5.53 20.25
C VAL A 269 2.70 5.73 18.84
N TRP A 270 1.89 5.44 17.81
CA TRP A 270 2.25 5.67 16.41
C TRP A 270 2.42 7.17 16.13
N LYS A 271 3.49 7.50 15.40
CA LYS A 271 3.86 8.86 14.99
C LYS A 271 4.31 8.86 13.53
N LEU A 272 4.09 9.96 12.83
CA LEU A 272 4.59 10.18 11.47
C LEU A 272 6.11 10.11 11.45
N ALA A 273 6.66 9.13 10.75
CA ALA A 273 8.09 8.86 10.74
C ALA A 273 8.75 9.44 9.49
N PHE A 274 8.22 9.19 8.31
CA PHE A 274 8.74 9.73 7.04
C PHE A 274 7.64 9.67 5.98
N PRO A 275 7.66 10.59 5.00
CA PRO A 275 6.71 10.56 3.91
C PRO A 275 7.15 9.48 2.91
N GLY A 276 6.18 8.92 2.19
CA GLY A 276 6.41 8.20 0.94
C GLY A 276 6.12 9.11 -0.25
N GLU A 277 5.71 8.49 -1.35
CA GLU A 277 5.21 9.21 -2.52
C GLU A 277 3.89 9.91 -2.19
N TYR A 278 3.70 11.07 -2.80
CA TYR A 278 2.45 11.81 -2.73
C TYR A 278 2.04 12.30 -4.11
N GLU A 279 0.74 12.51 -4.26
CA GLU A 279 0.08 13.09 -5.41
C GLU A 279 -0.89 14.15 -4.89
N GLN A 280 -1.07 15.23 -5.64
CA GLN A 280 -1.97 16.32 -5.29
C GLN A 280 -3.01 16.47 -6.39
N GLU A 281 -4.27 16.57 -5.98
CA GLU A 281 -5.41 16.85 -6.83
C GLU A 281 -5.99 18.22 -6.44
N TYR A 282 -6.29 19.05 -7.43
CA TYR A 282 -6.97 20.33 -7.22
C TYR A 282 -8.49 20.13 -7.22
N ASN A 283 -9.14 20.55 -6.15
CA ASN A 283 -10.57 20.38 -5.96
C ASN A 283 -11.32 21.61 -6.51
N VAL A 284 -11.64 21.59 -7.80
CA VAL A 284 -12.42 22.65 -8.44
C VAL A 284 -13.90 22.25 -8.48
N SER A 285 -14.74 22.95 -7.71
CA SER A 285 -16.18 22.66 -7.67
C SER A 285 -16.96 23.35 -8.79
N ASP A 286 -18.07 22.75 -9.22
CA ASP A 286 -19.02 23.37 -10.15
C ASP A 286 -19.53 24.73 -9.66
N GLU A 287 -19.72 24.87 -8.33
CA GLU A 287 -20.12 26.14 -7.71
C GLU A 287 -19.03 27.21 -7.88
N PHE A 288 -17.76 26.83 -7.71
CA PHE A 288 -16.65 27.73 -7.95
C PHE A 288 -16.59 28.14 -9.43
N LEU A 289 -16.69 27.19 -10.38
CA LEU A 289 -16.71 27.48 -11.83
C LEU A 289 -17.89 28.37 -12.27
N ALA A 290 -19.03 28.24 -11.59
CA ALA A 290 -20.21 29.07 -11.83
C ALA A 290 -20.12 30.48 -11.21
N SER A 291 -19.08 30.75 -10.40
CA SER A 291 -18.91 32.04 -9.73
C SER A 291 -18.67 33.18 -10.72
N ARG A 292 -19.08 34.39 -10.33
CA ARG A 292 -18.95 35.63 -11.10
C ARG A 292 -18.50 36.75 -10.17
N ALA A 293 -17.22 36.75 -9.81
CA ALA A 293 -16.67 37.73 -8.89
C ALA A 293 -16.76 39.15 -9.47
N ASN A 294 -17.05 40.14 -8.61
CA ASN A 294 -17.11 41.54 -9.04
C ASN A 294 -15.72 42.16 -9.01
N VAL A 295 -15.10 42.30 -10.18
CA VAL A 295 -13.77 42.91 -10.34
C VAL A 295 -13.94 44.34 -10.85
N PRO A 296 -13.31 45.35 -10.21
CA PRO A 296 -13.30 46.72 -10.75
C PRO A 296 -12.77 46.75 -12.19
N GLU A 297 -13.38 47.53 -13.08
CA GLU A 297 -13.06 47.56 -14.51
C GLU A 297 -11.57 47.84 -14.78
N ALA A 298 -10.96 48.75 -14.01
CA ALA A 298 -9.54 49.07 -14.13
C ALA A 298 -8.64 47.88 -13.74
N GLU A 299 -9.05 47.09 -12.75
CA GLU A 299 -8.32 45.91 -12.27
C GLU A 299 -8.46 44.76 -13.28
N LEU A 300 -9.68 44.51 -13.78
CA LEU A 300 -9.93 43.52 -14.82
C LEU A 300 -9.14 43.83 -16.09
N LYS A 301 -9.05 45.11 -16.48
CA LYS A 301 -8.24 45.50 -17.63
C LYS A 301 -6.75 45.26 -17.39
N ALA A 302 -6.23 45.57 -16.21
CA ALA A 302 -4.83 45.31 -15.88
C ALA A 302 -4.50 43.81 -15.87
N ILE A 303 -5.42 42.97 -15.38
CA ILE A 303 -5.31 41.51 -15.43
C ILE A 303 -5.34 41.02 -16.89
N GLN A 304 -6.27 41.52 -17.72
CA GLN A 304 -6.31 41.16 -19.14
C GLN A 304 -5.01 41.52 -19.87
N ASP A 305 -4.41 42.69 -19.56
CA ASP A 305 -3.13 43.10 -20.16
C ASP A 305 -1.99 42.12 -19.80
N VAL A 306 -2.04 41.50 -18.61
CA VAL A 306 -1.11 40.45 -18.20
C VAL A 306 -1.28 39.19 -19.04
N ILE A 307 -2.53 38.73 -19.22
CA ILE A 307 -2.85 37.58 -20.07
C ILE A 307 -2.41 37.88 -21.51
N ASP A 308 -2.83 39.00 -22.10
CA ASP A 308 -2.44 39.41 -23.46
C ASP A 308 -0.91 39.42 -23.65
N THR A 309 -0.18 39.83 -22.61
CA THR A 309 1.29 39.87 -22.62
C THR A 309 1.90 38.47 -22.63
N GLN A 310 1.36 37.53 -21.85
CA GLN A 310 1.82 36.14 -21.84
C GLN A 310 1.63 35.48 -23.21
N TYR A 311 0.42 35.58 -23.79
CA TYR A 311 0.09 35.00 -25.08
C TYR A 311 0.88 35.63 -26.23
N LYS A 312 1.11 36.95 -26.16
CA LYS A 312 2.05 37.63 -27.06
C LYS A 312 3.48 37.10 -26.90
N GLY A 313 3.90 36.81 -25.66
CA GLY A 313 5.20 36.19 -25.36
C GLY A 313 5.38 34.87 -26.11
N PHE A 314 4.40 33.96 -26.01
CA PHE A 314 4.41 32.69 -26.74
C PHE A 314 4.41 32.90 -28.26
N ASN A 315 3.43 33.64 -28.80
CA ASN A 315 3.24 33.80 -30.25
C ASN A 315 4.35 34.60 -30.94
N THR A 316 5.18 35.33 -30.18
CA THR A 316 6.35 36.05 -30.70
C THR A 316 7.67 35.45 -30.25
N GLU A 317 7.63 34.26 -29.65
CA GLU A 317 8.81 33.51 -29.19
C GLU A 317 9.71 34.35 -28.25
N ASN A 318 9.07 35.18 -27.42
CA ASN A 318 9.73 36.16 -26.58
C ASN A 318 9.72 35.73 -25.11
N GLY A 319 10.69 34.89 -24.75
CA GLY A 319 10.88 34.42 -23.37
C GLY A 319 10.94 35.53 -22.31
N PRO A 320 11.72 36.62 -22.49
CA PRO A 320 11.73 37.73 -21.55
C PRO A 320 10.37 38.40 -21.35
N LEU A 321 9.54 38.49 -22.40
CA LEU A 321 8.18 39.02 -22.29
C LEU A 321 7.28 38.08 -21.49
N LEU A 322 7.37 36.78 -21.76
CA LEU A 322 6.63 35.75 -21.01
C LEU A 322 7.00 35.77 -19.51
N MET A 323 8.30 35.77 -19.20
CA MET A 323 8.77 35.81 -17.81
C MET A 323 8.40 37.12 -17.09
N SER A 324 8.13 38.21 -17.82
CA SER A 324 7.81 39.52 -17.21
C SER A 324 6.47 39.55 -16.47
N VAL A 325 5.60 38.57 -16.74
CA VAL A 325 4.27 38.47 -16.15
C VAL A 325 4.08 37.26 -15.23
N ILE A 326 5.08 36.39 -15.09
CA ILE A 326 5.04 35.24 -14.17
C ILE A 326 5.60 35.67 -12.83
N HIS A 327 4.85 35.38 -11.76
CA HIS A 327 5.25 35.70 -10.41
C HIS A 327 6.53 34.90 -10.02
N PRO A 328 7.57 35.54 -9.45
CA PRO A 328 8.83 34.86 -9.11
C PRO A 328 8.71 33.71 -8.09
N ASN A 329 7.65 33.71 -7.29
CA ASN A 329 7.36 32.63 -6.33
C ASN A 329 6.37 31.60 -6.88
N SER A 330 5.97 31.68 -8.15
CA SER A 330 5.20 30.63 -8.81
C SER A 330 6.04 29.36 -8.89
N GLU A 331 5.43 28.19 -8.63
CA GLU A 331 6.10 26.90 -8.80
C GLU A 331 6.55 26.66 -10.27
N TYR A 332 5.90 27.35 -11.23
CA TYR A 332 6.21 27.25 -12.64
C TYR A 332 7.33 28.21 -13.10
N TYR A 333 7.78 29.15 -12.25
CA TYR A 333 8.73 30.18 -12.67
C TYR A 333 10.05 29.58 -13.17
N GLU A 334 10.65 28.66 -12.41
CA GLU A 334 11.88 27.98 -12.80
C GLU A 334 11.66 27.03 -13.98
N LEU A 335 10.48 26.38 -14.04
CA LEU A 335 10.11 25.50 -15.15
C LEU A 335 10.11 26.27 -16.47
N PHE A 336 9.37 27.38 -16.54
CA PHE A 336 9.33 28.23 -17.74
C PHE A 336 10.71 28.79 -18.08
N GLN A 337 11.49 29.21 -17.07
CA GLN A 337 12.85 29.68 -17.28
C GLN A 337 13.73 28.59 -17.92
N SER A 338 13.64 27.34 -17.46
CA SER A 338 14.37 26.21 -18.06
C SER A 338 13.88 25.91 -19.46
N SER A 339 12.56 25.80 -19.68
CA SER A 339 12.00 25.50 -21.00
C SER A 339 12.39 26.54 -22.06
N ILE A 340 12.41 27.83 -21.70
CA ILE A 340 12.91 28.89 -22.58
C ILE A 340 14.40 28.69 -22.88
N ALA A 341 15.21 28.42 -21.85
CA ALA A 341 16.65 28.22 -22.01
C ALA A 341 17.00 26.96 -22.84
N ASP A 342 16.15 25.94 -22.74
CA ASP A 342 16.27 24.66 -23.46
C ASP A 342 15.74 24.75 -24.90
N GLY A 343 15.18 25.90 -25.32
CA GLY A 343 14.81 26.15 -26.70
C GLY A 343 13.39 25.73 -27.06
N ILE A 344 12.41 25.83 -26.15
CA ILE A 344 10.99 25.50 -26.43
C ILE A 344 10.46 26.14 -27.72
N PHE A 345 10.90 27.35 -28.05
CA PHE A 345 10.49 28.07 -29.26
C PHE A 345 11.13 27.53 -30.56
N ASP A 346 12.20 26.75 -30.46
CA ASP A 346 12.78 26.04 -31.61
C ASP A 346 12.04 24.72 -31.89
N GLU A 347 11.32 24.19 -30.90
CA GLU A 347 10.65 22.88 -30.95
C GLU A 347 9.16 22.97 -31.27
N LEU A 348 8.50 24.06 -30.85
CA LEU A 348 7.04 24.22 -30.93
C LEU A 348 6.68 25.53 -31.64
N ASN A 349 5.61 25.47 -32.43
CA ASN A 349 4.96 26.65 -32.99
C ASN A 349 3.77 27.03 -32.10
N PHE A 350 3.53 28.33 -31.94
CA PHE A 350 2.42 28.82 -31.13
C PHE A 350 1.56 29.78 -31.96
N ASN A 351 0.25 29.54 -31.98
CA ASN A 351 -0.73 30.53 -32.41
C ASN A 351 -1.91 30.56 -31.43
N LEU A 352 -1.57 30.93 -30.20
CA LEU A 352 -2.46 30.92 -29.07
C LEU A 352 -3.34 32.15 -29.02
N LYS A 353 -4.61 31.98 -28.66
CA LYS A 353 -5.55 33.05 -28.32
C LYS A 353 -6.22 32.72 -27.00
N ALA A 354 -6.39 33.73 -26.16
CA ALA A 354 -7.09 33.61 -24.89
C ALA A 354 -8.30 34.51 -24.86
N GLU A 355 -9.43 33.98 -24.40
CA GLU A 355 -10.61 34.75 -24.06
C GLU A 355 -10.90 34.59 -22.57
N VAL A 356 -10.82 35.69 -21.82
CA VAL A 356 -11.27 35.72 -20.42
C VAL A 356 -12.78 35.69 -20.42
N THR A 357 -13.36 34.57 -20.02
CA THR A 357 -14.81 34.36 -20.04
C THR A 357 -15.48 35.06 -18.87
N HIS A 358 -14.95 34.85 -17.66
CA HIS A 358 -15.41 35.54 -16.44
C HIS A 358 -14.45 35.35 -15.26
N PRO A 359 -14.42 36.30 -14.31
CA PRO A 359 -13.71 36.13 -13.05
C PRO A 359 -14.47 35.21 -12.08
N LEU A 360 -13.75 34.27 -11.47
CA LEU A 360 -14.25 33.32 -10.46
C LEU A 360 -14.02 33.85 -9.04
N PHE A 361 -12.89 34.51 -8.80
CA PHE A 361 -12.50 35.03 -7.49
C PHE A 361 -11.84 36.40 -7.61
N TYR A 362 -12.04 37.25 -6.59
CA TYR A 362 -11.34 38.53 -6.43
C TYR A 362 -11.43 39.04 -4.99
N ASP A 363 -10.31 39.44 -4.40
CA ASP A 363 -10.28 40.05 -3.05
C ASP A 363 -9.49 41.38 -2.98
N GLY A 364 -8.95 41.85 -4.11
CA GLY A 364 -8.13 43.06 -4.19
C GLY A 364 -6.64 42.77 -4.42
N GLU A 365 -6.15 41.63 -3.96
CA GLU A 365 -4.77 41.18 -4.08
C GLU A 365 -4.65 39.94 -4.97
N ASP A 366 -5.63 39.04 -4.92
CA ASP A 366 -5.73 37.84 -5.75
C ASP A 366 -6.94 37.92 -6.68
N ALA A 367 -6.80 37.31 -7.86
CA ALA A 367 -7.87 37.10 -8.83
C ALA A 367 -7.76 35.72 -9.46
N VAL A 368 -8.89 35.05 -9.68
CA VAL A 368 -8.95 33.81 -10.47
C VAL A 368 -9.87 34.01 -11.65
N LEU A 369 -9.39 33.69 -12.86
CA LEU A 369 -10.12 33.84 -14.10
C LEU A 369 -10.39 32.48 -14.74
N TYR A 370 -11.60 32.32 -15.28
CA TYR A 370 -11.92 31.27 -16.23
C TYR A 370 -11.54 31.76 -17.63
N ILE A 371 -10.65 31.03 -18.31
CA ILE A 371 -10.11 31.40 -19.61
C ILE A 371 -10.29 30.24 -20.59
N GLU A 372 -10.81 30.55 -21.77
CA GLU A 372 -10.82 29.65 -22.92
C GLU A 372 -9.62 29.99 -23.80
N GLU A 373 -8.76 29.01 -24.03
CA GLU A 373 -7.63 29.09 -24.95
C GLU A 373 -7.98 28.38 -26.26
N SER A 374 -7.47 28.92 -27.37
CA SER A 374 -7.40 28.20 -28.63
C SER A 374 -5.99 28.22 -29.19
N ASP A 375 -5.50 27.08 -29.67
CA ASP A 375 -4.28 26.94 -30.46
C ASP A 375 -4.64 26.45 -31.87
N ASP A 376 -4.10 27.10 -32.90
CA ASP A 376 -4.26 26.69 -34.30
C ASP A 376 -2.91 26.56 -35.06
N ALA A 377 -1.79 26.49 -34.32
CA ALA A 377 -0.42 26.49 -34.88
C ALA A 377 -0.18 25.39 -35.94
N ASP A 378 -0.75 24.20 -35.73
CA ASP A 378 -0.59 23.04 -36.64
C ASP A 378 -1.73 22.91 -37.67
N GLY A 379 -2.62 23.90 -37.75
CA GLY A 379 -3.74 23.94 -38.68
C GLY A 379 -5.03 23.26 -38.19
N ASP A 380 -4.97 22.56 -37.05
CA ASP A 380 -6.13 22.06 -36.31
C ASP A 380 -6.36 22.95 -35.08
N MET A 381 -7.61 23.39 -34.89
CA MET A 381 -7.97 24.21 -33.73
C MET A 381 -8.21 23.32 -32.51
N ILE A 382 -7.34 23.43 -31.51
CA ILE A 382 -7.51 22.83 -30.19
C ILE A 382 -8.02 23.91 -29.25
N SER A 383 -9.02 23.59 -28.44
CA SER A 383 -9.50 24.49 -27.40
C SER A 383 -9.41 23.82 -26.04
N THR A 384 -8.80 24.53 -25.10
CA THR A 384 -8.55 24.08 -23.74
C THR A 384 -9.06 25.14 -22.78
N THR A 385 -9.58 24.72 -21.64
CA THR A 385 -10.02 25.64 -20.59
C THR A 385 -9.00 25.67 -19.47
N TYR A 386 -8.69 26.87 -18.99
CA TYR A 386 -7.78 27.07 -17.87
C TYR A 386 -8.39 27.96 -16.81
N LEU A 387 -7.96 27.74 -15.56
CA LEU A 387 -8.12 28.68 -14.47
C LEU A 387 -6.79 29.36 -14.20
N TYR A 388 -6.77 30.68 -14.34
CA TYR A 388 -5.58 31.48 -14.07
C TYR A 388 -5.71 32.14 -12.71
N TRP A 389 -4.82 31.80 -11.78
CA TRP A 389 -4.65 32.55 -10.54
C TRP A 389 -3.57 33.63 -10.74
N LEU A 390 -3.98 34.89 -10.59
CA LEU A 390 -3.10 36.04 -10.56
C LEU A 390 -3.04 36.64 -9.16
N THR A 391 -1.87 37.13 -8.78
CA THR A 391 -1.63 37.82 -7.51
C THR A 391 -0.89 39.14 -7.73
N LYS A 392 -1.12 40.13 -6.87
CA LYS A 392 -0.39 41.40 -6.90
C LYS A 392 0.98 41.27 -6.25
N SER A 393 2.00 41.71 -6.97
CA SER A 393 3.36 41.90 -6.46
C SER A 393 3.81 43.32 -6.73
N GLU A 394 4.16 44.06 -5.67
CA GLU A 394 4.51 45.48 -5.74
C GLU A 394 3.47 46.35 -6.49
N GLY A 395 2.18 46.00 -6.35
CA GLY A 395 1.06 46.71 -6.98
C GLY A 395 0.80 46.36 -8.45
N LYS A 396 1.48 45.35 -9.00
CA LYS A 396 1.26 44.83 -10.35
C LYS A 396 0.72 43.41 -10.31
N TRP A 397 -0.24 43.11 -11.18
CA TRP A 397 -0.71 41.74 -11.38
C TRP A 397 0.35 40.88 -12.03
N MET A 398 0.49 39.66 -11.54
CA MET A 398 1.36 38.63 -12.10
C MET A 398 0.65 37.28 -12.02
N ILE A 399 0.89 36.40 -12.99
CA ILE A 399 0.39 35.03 -13.02
C ILE A 399 1.12 34.24 -11.93
N TYR A 400 0.38 33.73 -10.96
CA TYR A 400 0.93 32.92 -9.87
C TYR A 400 0.80 31.43 -10.17
N ASP A 401 -0.34 31.01 -10.72
CA ASP A 401 -0.62 29.61 -11.00
C ASP A 401 -1.62 29.48 -12.16
N VAL A 402 -1.57 28.36 -12.89
CA VAL A 402 -2.46 28.03 -14.01
C VAL A 402 -2.88 26.58 -13.89
N LEU A 403 -4.19 26.35 -13.83
CA LEU A 403 -4.79 25.02 -13.75
C LEU A 403 -5.54 24.71 -15.04
N GLU A 404 -5.15 23.66 -15.75
CA GLU A 404 -5.94 23.11 -16.86
C GLU A 404 -7.17 22.37 -16.33
N LEU A 405 -8.33 22.56 -16.96
CA LEU A 405 -9.54 21.80 -16.66
C LEU A 405 -9.69 20.65 -17.66
N GLU A 406 -9.85 19.43 -17.14
CA GLU A 406 -10.08 18.20 -17.93
C GLU A 406 -11.51 18.05 -18.49
#